data_AF-A0A2D2DNJ9-F1
#
_entry.id   AF-A0A2D2DNJ9-F1
#
_cell.length_a   1.000
_cell.length_b   1.000
_cell.length_c   1.000
_cell.angle_alpha   90.00
_cell.angle_beta   90.00
_cell.angle_gamma   90.00
#
_symmetry.space_group_name_H-M   'P 1'
#
loop_
_entity.id
_entity.type
_entity.pdbx_description
1 polymer ?
#
loop_
_entity_poly.entity_id
_entity_poly.type
_entity_poly.pdbx_seq_one_letter_code
_entity_poly.pdbx_strand_id
1 'polypeptide(L)'
;MQEICDIYLIEKLSGSSKLLQQLRIFDPTIAFDENQLYLGFLGLNLKRLTNVAILMNFKSNGIRCFNIPVRYRSALISQDEARIYAEIYMDSVGGTVICHRTRPGVSNPMFWYFLVHDPRENSVEPREGGGNLTVDSFDGHIWTCDEAAEYHYDYNNSI
;
A
#
# COMPACT_ATOMS: atom_id res chain seq x y z
N MET A 1 4.61 -18.67 1.24
CA MET A 1 4.12 -18.65 -0.16
C MET A 1 5.02 -17.74 -0.99
N GLN A 2 5.46 -18.13 -2.21
CA GLN A 2 6.29 -17.27 -3.07
C GLN A 2 5.39 -16.37 -3.92
N GLU A 3 5.01 -15.22 -3.38
CA GLU A 3 4.24 -14.22 -4.13
C GLU A 3 5.15 -13.34 -5.01
N ILE A 4 4.64 -12.93 -6.17
CA ILE A 4 5.30 -11.98 -7.07
C ILE A 4 4.80 -10.58 -6.77
N CYS A 5 5.75 -9.67 -6.57
CA CYS A 5 5.50 -8.31 -6.14
C CYS A 5 6.28 -7.32 -7.03
N ASP A 6 5.87 -6.07 -6.92
CA ASP A 6 6.51 -4.88 -7.49
C ASP A 6 6.88 -3.93 -6.36
N ILE A 7 7.73 -2.96 -6.67
CA ILE A 7 8.07 -1.85 -5.80
C ILE A 7 7.19 -0.66 -6.20
N TYR A 8 6.49 -0.10 -5.23
CA TYR A 8 5.68 1.09 -5.39
C TYR A 8 6.33 2.28 -4.70
N LEU A 9 6.80 3.25 -5.47
CA LEU A 9 7.40 4.49 -4.96
C LEU A 9 6.34 5.45 -4.45
N ILE A 10 6.54 5.95 -3.23
CA ILE A 10 5.65 6.95 -2.60
C ILE A 10 6.13 8.37 -2.95
N GLU A 11 7.40 8.52 -3.30
CA GLU A 11 8.01 9.78 -3.71
C GLU A 11 8.73 9.67 -5.06
N LYS A 12 8.89 10.79 -5.73
CA LYS A 12 9.52 10.83 -7.06
C LYS A 12 11.01 10.48 -6.94
N LEU A 13 11.47 9.52 -7.73
CA LEU A 13 12.88 9.14 -7.82
C LEU A 13 13.40 9.38 -9.24
N SER A 14 14.56 10.03 -9.38
CA SER A 14 15.19 10.22 -10.69
C SER A 14 15.64 8.90 -11.28
N GLY A 15 15.43 8.74 -12.59
CA GLY A 15 15.98 7.66 -13.40
C GLY A 15 17.49 7.49 -13.25
N SER A 16 18.22 8.60 -13.10
CA SER A 16 19.68 8.60 -12.89
C SER A 16 20.11 8.06 -11.51
N SER A 17 19.17 7.77 -10.60
CA SER A 17 19.46 7.23 -9.27
C SER A 17 20.20 5.90 -9.37
N LYS A 18 21.35 5.79 -8.70
CA LYS A 18 22.11 4.54 -8.61
C LYS A 18 21.27 3.39 -8.05
N LEU A 19 20.40 3.66 -7.08
CA LEU A 19 19.52 2.66 -6.47
C LEU A 19 18.58 2.04 -7.50
N LEU A 20 18.03 2.88 -8.38
CA LEU A 20 17.07 2.48 -9.39
C LEU A 20 17.79 1.78 -10.55
N GLN A 21 18.96 2.28 -10.98
CA GLN A 21 19.78 1.61 -12.00
C GLN A 21 20.31 0.25 -11.55
N GLN A 22 20.58 0.05 -10.25
CA GLN A 22 21.00 -1.24 -9.69
C GLN A 22 19.93 -2.33 -9.78
N LEU A 23 18.65 -1.97 -9.95
CA LEU A 23 17.56 -2.95 -10.08
C LEU A 23 17.72 -3.86 -11.32
N ARG A 24 18.52 -3.43 -12.31
CA ARG A 24 18.88 -4.24 -13.50
C ARG A 24 19.59 -5.56 -13.15
N ILE A 25 20.16 -5.67 -11.95
CA ILE A 25 20.76 -6.92 -11.46
C ILE A 25 19.68 -7.99 -11.24
N PHE A 26 18.47 -7.57 -10.85
CA PHE A 26 17.34 -8.47 -10.58
C PHE A 26 16.46 -8.69 -11.82
N ASP A 27 16.36 -7.67 -12.69
CA ASP A 27 15.66 -7.76 -13.97
C ASP A 27 16.47 -7.03 -15.07
N PRO A 28 17.29 -7.74 -15.86
CA PRO A 28 18.10 -7.12 -16.90
C PRO A 28 17.29 -6.48 -18.04
N THR A 29 16.00 -6.79 -18.16
CA THR A 29 15.13 -6.24 -19.19
C THR A 29 14.61 -4.84 -18.85
N ILE A 30 14.70 -4.44 -17.57
CA ILE A 30 14.26 -3.12 -17.15
C ILE A 30 15.28 -2.06 -17.56
N ALA A 31 14.79 -0.97 -18.13
CA ALA A 31 15.59 0.19 -18.49
C ALA A 31 14.92 1.42 -17.92
N PHE A 32 15.62 2.08 -17.01
CA PHE A 32 15.19 3.36 -16.48
C PHE A 32 15.90 4.49 -17.24
N ASP A 33 15.10 5.37 -17.83
CA ASP A 33 15.55 6.57 -18.54
C ASP A 33 16.05 7.59 -17.52
N GLU A 34 17.33 7.96 -17.64
CA GLU A 34 18.01 8.87 -16.72
C GLU A 34 17.36 10.26 -16.64
N ASN A 35 16.62 10.66 -17.68
CA ASN A 35 15.93 11.95 -17.77
C ASN A 35 14.50 11.94 -17.20
N GLN A 36 14.03 10.80 -16.69
CA GLN A 36 12.68 10.67 -16.16
C GLN A 36 12.62 10.68 -14.63
N LEU A 37 11.44 11.00 -14.10
CA LEU A 37 11.10 10.85 -12.69
C LEU A 37 10.08 9.71 -12.56
N TYR A 38 10.38 8.76 -11.69
CA TYR A 38 9.56 7.58 -11.43
C TYR A 38 8.75 7.79 -10.15
N LEU A 39 7.47 7.43 -10.17
CA LEU A 39 6.52 7.45 -9.04
C LEU A 39 5.52 6.29 -9.22
N GLY A 40 5.08 5.69 -8.13
CA GLY A 40 4.20 4.52 -8.17
C GLY A 40 4.95 3.24 -8.55
N PHE A 41 4.28 2.33 -9.25
CA PHE A 41 4.84 1.03 -9.64
C PHE A 41 6.06 1.17 -10.57
N LEU A 42 7.14 0.46 -10.24
CA LEU A 42 8.35 0.41 -11.08
C LEU A 42 8.26 -0.56 -12.25
N GLY A 43 7.27 -1.48 -12.25
CA GLY A 43 7.10 -2.46 -13.32
C GLY A 43 7.90 -3.74 -13.11
N LEU A 44 8.40 -4.00 -11.90
CA LEU A 44 9.19 -5.19 -11.56
C LEU A 44 8.32 -6.41 -11.25
N ASN A 45 8.76 -7.60 -11.65
CA ASN A 45 8.06 -8.85 -11.31
C ASN A 45 9.00 -9.77 -10.52
N LEU A 46 9.22 -9.43 -9.25
CA LEU A 46 10.20 -10.10 -8.38
C LEU A 46 9.51 -10.85 -7.24
N LYS A 47 10.19 -11.87 -6.71
CA LYS A 47 9.69 -12.58 -5.52
C LYS A 47 9.62 -11.63 -4.33
N ARG A 48 8.58 -11.76 -3.50
CA ARG A 48 8.37 -10.93 -2.29
C ARG A 48 9.64 -10.70 -1.48
N LEU A 49 10.38 -11.75 -1.13
CA LEU A 49 11.59 -11.64 -0.30
C LEU A 49 12.73 -10.89 -1.00
N THR A 50 12.85 -10.99 -2.33
CA THR A 50 13.80 -10.19 -3.10
C THR A 50 13.42 -8.72 -3.02
N ASN A 51 12.13 -8.39 -3.18
CA ASN A 51 11.66 -7.02 -3.01
C ASN A 51 11.86 -6.49 -1.59
N VAL A 52 11.65 -7.30 -0.54
CA VAL A 52 11.93 -6.89 0.85
C VAL A 52 13.38 -6.42 1.00
N ALA A 53 14.35 -7.19 0.47
CA ALA A 53 15.76 -6.82 0.53
C ALA A 53 16.06 -5.51 -0.22
N ILE A 54 15.45 -5.32 -1.40
CA ILE A 54 15.56 -4.08 -2.18
C ILE A 54 14.94 -2.91 -1.41
N LEU A 55 13.74 -3.11 -0.82
CA LEU A 55 13.02 -2.11 -0.03
C LEU A 55 13.88 -1.63 1.15
N MET A 56 14.55 -2.55 1.84
CA MET A 56 15.46 -2.21 2.94
C MET A 56 16.62 -1.32 2.46
N ASN A 57 17.21 -1.62 1.31
CA ASN A 57 18.26 -0.78 0.72
C ASN A 57 17.71 0.60 0.31
N PHE A 58 16.49 0.67 -0.24
CA PHE A 58 15.85 1.95 -0.55
C PHE A 58 15.62 2.77 0.72
N LYS A 59 15.07 2.15 1.77
CA LYS A 59 14.81 2.78 3.08
C LYS A 59 16.10 3.28 3.76
N SER A 60 17.18 2.50 3.73
CA SER A 60 18.47 2.92 4.31
C SER A 60 19.08 4.12 3.58
N ASN A 61 18.63 4.39 2.36
CA ASN A 61 19.01 5.56 1.57
C ASN A 61 17.92 6.66 1.56
N GLY A 62 16.96 6.59 2.49
CA GLY A 62 15.93 7.61 2.67
C GLY A 62 14.79 7.58 1.66
N ILE A 63 14.68 6.53 0.83
CA ILE A 63 13.60 6.38 -0.14
C ILE A 63 12.46 5.56 0.45
N ARG A 64 11.26 6.12 0.45
CA ARG A 64 10.03 5.48 0.91
C ARG A 64 9.32 4.79 -0.25
N CYS A 65 9.11 3.50 -0.09
CA CYS A 65 8.41 2.66 -1.03
C CYS A 65 7.70 1.50 -0.31
N PHE A 66 6.78 0.86 -1.03
CA PHE A 66 6.09 -0.33 -0.60
C PHE A 66 6.41 -1.52 -1.48
N ASN A 67 6.40 -2.71 -0.89
CA ASN A 67 6.37 -3.97 -1.60
C ASN A 67 4.91 -4.36 -1.81
N ILE A 68 4.48 -4.42 -3.06
CA ILE A 68 3.06 -4.56 -3.41
C ILE A 68 2.91 -5.79 -4.33
N PRO A 69 2.00 -6.74 -4.02
CA PRO A 69 1.73 -7.85 -4.92
C PRO A 69 1.28 -7.33 -6.30
N VAL A 70 1.78 -7.94 -7.38
CA VAL A 70 1.55 -7.41 -8.75
C VAL A 70 0.08 -7.34 -9.14
N ARG A 71 -0.79 -8.12 -8.49
CA ARG A 71 -2.25 -8.08 -8.67
C ARG A 71 -2.87 -6.71 -8.36
N TYR A 72 -2.20 -5.88 -7.55
CA TYR A 72 -2.68 -4.53 -7.18
C TYR A 72 -2.18 -3.41 -8.12
N ARG A 73 -1.49 -3.73 -9.22
CA ARG A 73 -1.15 -2.73 -10.25
C ARG A 73 -2.36 -2.08 -10.89
N SER A 74 -3.49 -2.78 -10.86
CA SER A 74 -4.78 -2.28 -11.27
C SER A 74 -5.76 -2.64 -10.16
N ALA A 75 -6.31 -1.64 -9.50
CA ALA A 75 -7.42 -1.87 -8.57
C ALA A 75 -8.59 -2.48 -9.36
N LEU A 76 -9.17 -3.55 -8.82
CA LEU A 76 -10.34 -4.18 -9.44
C LEU A 76 -11.62 -3.49 -9.00
N ILE A 77 -11.65 -2.94 -7.79
CA ILE A 77 -12.79 -2.18 -7.30
C ILE A 77 -12.45 -0.69 -7.21
N SER A 78 -13.41 0.13 -7.63
CA SER A 78 -13.37 1.58 -7.50
C SER A 78 -13.51 2.02 -6.03
N GLN A 79 -13.14 3.27 -5.75
CA GLN A 79 -13.35 3.86 -4.43
C GLN A 79 -14.84 3.87 -4.03
N ASP A 80 -15.75 4.07 -5.00
CA ASP A 80 -17.19 4.09 -4.76
C ASP A 80 -17.71 2.68 -4.41
N GLU A 81 -17.23 1.64 -5.10
CA GLU A 81 -17.54 0.25 -4.74
C GLU A 81 -16.96 -0.13 -3.38
N ALA A 82 -15.72 0.27 -3.09
CA ALA A 82 -15.10 0.06 -1.78
C ALA A 82 -15.89 0.75 -0.65
N ARG A 83 -16.45 1.92 -0.93
CA ARG A 83 -17.32 2.63 0.02
C ARG A 83 -18.58 1.82 0.33
N ILE A 84 -19.17 1.16 -0.65
CA ILE A 84 -20.34 0.30 -0.44
C ILE A 84 -20.00 -0.86 0.52
N TYR A 85 -18.85 -1.52 0.33
CA TYR A 85 -18.39 -2.57 1.26
C TYR A 85 -18.18 -2.03 2.68
N ALA A 86 -17.58 -0.83 2.80
CA ALA A 86 -17.40 -0.16 4.08
C ALA A 86 -18.74 0.16 4.76
N GLU A 87 -19.71 0.69 4.02
CA GLU A 87 -21.05 1.03 4.55
C GLU A 87 -21.80 -0.22 5.01
N ILE A 88 -21.79 -1.30 4.22
CA ILE A 88 -22.39 -2.59 4.61
C ILE A 88 -21.77 -3.11 5.91
N TYR A 89 -20.44 -3.08 6.02
CA TYR A 89 -19.76 -3.53 7.23
C TYR A 89 -20.12 -2.66 8.44
N MET A 90 -20.07 -1.33 8.30
CA MET A 90 -20.35 -0.41 9.39
C MET A 90 -21.81 -0.49 9.85
N ASP A 91 -22.76 -0.61 8.93
CA ASP A 91 -24.18 -0.80 9.25
C ASP A 91 -24.40 -2.07 10.07
N SER A 92 -23.68 -3.16 9.76
CA SER A 92 -23.79 -4.43 10.48
C SER A 92 -23.35 -4.35 11.95
N VAL A 93 -22.53 -3.35 12.30
CA VAL A 93 -22.04 -3.11 13.65
C VAL A 93 -22.66 -1.86 14.29
N GLY A 94 -23.67 -1.27 13.65
CA GLY A 94 -24.38 -0.07 14.11
C GLY A 94 -23.58 1.23 13.99
N GLY A 95 -22.52 1.24 13.19
CA GLY A 95 -21.70 2.41 12.92
C GLY A 95 -21.99 3.03 11.57
N THR A 96 -21.18 4.01 11.17
CA THR A 96 -21.36 4.73 9.89
C THR A 96 -20.04 5.10 9.23
N VAL A 97 -20.05 5.18 7.90
CA VAL A 97 -18.93 5.72 7.12
C VAL A 97 -19.08 7.23 6.96
N ILE A 98 -18.08 7.99 7.43
CA ILE A 98 -18.10 9.46 7.42
C ILE A 98 -17.61 9.95 6.05
N CYS A 99 -16.35 9.67 5.72
CA CYS A 99 -15.76 10.12 4.46
C CYS A 99 -14.57 9.24 4.05
N HIS A 100 -14.21 9.30 2.77
CA HIS A 100 -12.95 8.75 2.31
C HIS A 100 -11.79 9.60 2.82
N ARG A 101 -10.76 8.94 3.36
CA ARG A 101 -9.49 9.57 3.74
C ARG A 101 -8.40 9.10 2.79
N THR A 102 -7.95 9.98 1.91
CA THR A 102 -6.59 9.86 1.38
C THR A 102 -5.62 10.31 2.47
N ARG A 103 -4.80 9.43 3.03
CA ARG A 103 -3.71 9.86 3.93
C ARG A 103 -2.74 10.70 3.08
N PRO A 104 -2.56 12.01 3.36
CA PRO A 104 -1.68 12.85 2.56
C PRO A 104 -0.27 12.26 2.54
N GLY A 105 0.28 12.02 1.35
CA GLY A 105 1.64 11.48 1.19
C GLY A 105 1.79 9.97 1.40
N VAL A 106 0.71 9.20 1.56
CA VAL A 106 0.74 7.73 1.59
C VAL A 106 -0.46 7.19 0.80
N SER A 107 -0.30 7.10 -0.53
CA SER A 107 -1.23 6.34 -1.36
C SER A 107 -0.66 4.94 -1.55
N ASN A 108 -1.06 4.00 -0.69
CA ASN A 108 -0.78 2.58 -0.93
C ASN A 108 -1.93 2.03 -1.79
N PRO A 109 -1.64 1.48 -2.98
CA PRO A 109 -2.67 1.06 -3.93
C PRO A 109 -3.46 -0.17 -3.48
N MET A 110 -3.04 -0.87 -2.42
CA MET A 110 -3.70 -2.10 -1.97
C MET A 110 -5.05 -1.88 -1.30
N PHE A 111 -5.34 -0.66 -0.85
CA PHE A 111 -6.54 -0.43 -0.07
C PHE A 111 -7.09 0.98 -0.22
N TRP A 112 -8.38 1.08 0.08
CA TRP A 112 -9.11 2.31 0.30
C TRP A 112 -9.26 2.55 1.80
N TYR A 113 -9.07 3.79 2.24
CA TYR A 113 -9.21 4.17 3.64
C TYR A 113 -10.45 5.04 3.84
N PHE A 114 -11.28 4.67 4.80
CA PHE A 114 -12.46 5.42 5.19
C PHE A 114 -12.40 5.81 6.65
N LEU A 115 -12.76 7.06 6.95
CA LEU A 115 -13.07 7.49 8.30
C LEU A 115 -14.45 6.96 8.66
N VAL A 116 -14.57 6.30 9.80
CA VAL A 116 -15.80 5.70 10.29
C VAL A 116 -16.10 6.12 11.73
N HIS A 117 -17.37 6.07 12.10
CA HIS A 117 -17.82 6.10 13.48
C HIS A 117 -18.19 4.67 13.88
N ASP A 118 -17.36 4.03 14.71
CA ASP A 118 -17.63 2.71 15.26
C ASP A 118 -18.18 2.86 16.69
N PRO A 119 -19.44 2.47 16.97
CA PRO A 119 -20.04 2.61 18.30
C PRO A 119 -19.39 1.72 19.36
N ARG A 120 -18.54 0.77 18.95
CA ARG A 120 -17.78 -0.12 19.85
C ARG A 120 -16.51 0.54 20.36
N GLU A 121 -16.02 1.59 19.69
CA GLU A 121 -14.85 2.34 20.13
C GLU A 121 -15.26 3.36 21.21
N ASN A 122 -14.90 3.07 22.47
CA ASN A 122 -15.18 3.95 23.62
C ASN A 122 -14.20 5.12 23.79
N SER A 123 -13.23 5.31 22.88
CA SER A 123 -12.23 6.39 23.01
C SER A 123 -12.67 7.65 22.27
N VAL A 124 -12.82 8.75 23.02
CA VAL A 124 -13.20 10.09 22.51
C VAL A 124 -12.03 10.80 21.83
N GLU A 125 -10.78 10.32 22.00
CA GLU A 125 -9.61 10.90 21.34
C GLU A 125 -9.36 10.27 19.96
N PRO A 126 -9.09 11.08 18.92
CA PRO A 126 -8.67 10.58 17.63
C PRO A 126 -7.31 9.90 17.76
N ARG A 127 -7.30 8.57 17.73
CA ARG A 127 -6.06 7.79 17.64
C ARG A 127 -5.63 7.72 16.18
N GLU A 128 -4.34 7.84 15.90
CA GLU A 128 -3.80 7.26 14.67
C GLU A 128 -4.09 5.75 14.72
N GLY A 129 -5.08 5.29 13.93
CA GLY A 129 -5.54 3.90 13.92
C GLY A 129 -6.89 3.62 14.59
N GLY A 130 -7.51 4.59 15.28
CA GLY A 130 -8.92 4.51 15.72
C GLY A 130 -9.84 5.20 14.72
N GLY A 131 -11.03 4.65 14.49
CA GLY A 131 -12.02 5.21 13.57
C GLY A 131 -11.64 5.19 12.09
N ASN A 132 -10.72 4.33 11.65
CA ASN A 132 -10.46 4.13 10.22
C ASN A 132 -10.77 2.69 9.83
N LEU A 133 -11.41 2.53 8.67
CA LEU A 133 -11.69 1.26 8.04
C LEU A 133 -10.85 1.14 6.77
N THR A 134 -10.26 -0.03 6.56
CA THR A 134 -9.44 -0.34 5.39
C THR A 134 -10.17 -1.38 4.55
N VAL A 135 -10.37 -1.07 3.26
CA VAL A 135 -11.04 -1.95 2.30
C VAL A 135 -10.04 -2.35 1.22
N ASP A 136 -9.85 -3.64 1.01
CA ASP A 136 -8.96 -4.19 -0.01
C ASP A 136 -9.39 -3.73 -1.42
N SER A 137 -8.46 -3.19 -2.20
CA SER A 137 -8.76 -2.66 -3.54
C SER A 137 -8.87 -3.74 -4.63
N PHE A 138 -8.58 -4.99 -4.30
CA PHE A 138 -8.70 -6.15 -5.19
C PHE A 138 -10.05 -6.87 -5.03
N ASP A 139 -10.55 -7.07 -3.80
CA ASP A 139 -11.77 -7.86 -3.57
C ASP A 139 -12.80 -7.26 -2.61
N GLY A 140 -12.52 -6.10 -2.01
CA GLY A 140 -13.46 -5.44 -1.08
C GLY A 140 -13.44 -5.99 0.34
N HIS A 141 -12.51 -6.91 0.66
CA HIS A 141 -12.31 -7.42 2.01
C HIS A 141 -12.00 -6.29 3.00
N ILE A 142 -12.59 -6.36 4.21
CA ILE A 142 -12.30 -5.41 5.27
C ILE A 142 -11.07 -5.89 6.03
N TRP A 143 -9.97 -5.15 5.90
CA TRP A 143 -8.72 -5.49 6.60
C TRP A 143 -8.84 -5.22 8.09
N THR A 144 -8.46 -6.23 8.87
CA THR A 144 -8.24 -6.11 10.31
C THR A 144 -6.92 -5.42 10.62
N CYS A 145 -6.76 -4.95 11.86
CA CYS A 145 -5.47 -4.41 12.33
C CYS A 145 -4.34 -5.44 12.21
N ASP A 146 -4.63 -6.71 12.44
CA ASP A 146 -3.66 -7.80 12.36
C ASP A 146 -3.20 -8.04 10.92
N GLU A 147 -4.11 -8.05 9.95
CA GLU A 147 -3.77 -8.16 8.52
C GLU A 147 -2.94 -6.97 8.03
N ALA A 148 -3.30 -5.76 8.47
CA ALA A 148 -2.50 -4.57 8.18
C ALA A 148 -1.09 -4.66 8.78
N ALA A 149 -0.98 -5.13 10.03
CA ALA A 149 0.30 -5.33 10.70
C ALA A 149 1.13 -6.43 10.03
N GLU A 150 0.52 -7.55 9.66
CA GLU A 150 1.16 -8.63 8.90
C GLU A 150 1.69 -8.11 7.58
N TYR A 151 0.89 -7.35 6.82
CA TYR A 151 1.36 -6.74 5.58
C TYR A 151 2.56 -5.81 5.80
N HIS A 152 2.52 -4.95 6.81
CA HIS A 152 3.63 -4.05 7.11
C HIS A 152 4.90 -4.80 7.53
N TYR A 153 4.78 -5.86 8.31
CA TYR A 153 5.91 -6.68 8.71
C TYR A 153 6.44 -7.55 7.56
N ASP A 154 5.61 -8.41 6.99
CA ASP A 154 6.02 -9.43 6.03
C ASP A 154 6.41 -8.83 4.68
N TYR A 155 5.70 -7.81 4.19
CA TYR A 155 5.97 -7.27 2.85
C TYR A 155 6.94 -6.12 2.91
N ASN A 156 6.87 -5.29 3.94
CA ASN A 156 7.63 -4.05 3.98
C ASN A 156 8.79 -4.08 4.97
N ASN A 157 8.89 -5.08 5.85
CA ASN A 157 9.82 -5.08 6.97
C ASN A 157 9.75 -3.75 7.74
N SER A 158 8.52 -3.36 8.09
CA SER A 158 8.18 -2.15 8.83
C SER A 158 7.48 -2.57 10.13
N ILE A 159 8.22 -2.57 11.24
CA ILE A 159 7.71 -2.44 12.62
C ILE A 159 8.67 -1.50 13.35
#